data_AF-A0A524BKU5-F1
#
_entry.id   AF-A0A524BKU5-F1
#
_cell.length_a   1.000
_cell.length_b   1.000
_cell.length_c   1.000
_cell.angle_alpha   90.00
_cell.angle_beta   90.00
_cell.angle_gamma   90.00
#
_symmetry.space_group_name_H-M   'P 1'
#
loop_
_entity.id
_entity.type
_entity.pdbx_description
1 polymer ?
#
loop_
_entity_poly.entity_id
_entity_poly.type
_entity_poly.pdbx_seq_one_letter_code
_entity_poly.pdbx_strand_id
1 'polypeptide(L)' 'MFRVHPKTVSRWVSSGKLSAVRTLGGHRRYRASEVYALLDESGIGAPVDTIAP' A
#
# COMPACT_ATOMS: atom_id res chain seq x y z
N MET A 1 0.80 -1.10 7.94
CA MET A 1 -0.43 -1.17 7.10
C MET A 1 -1.04 0.23 6.98
N PHE A 2 -1.56 0.63 5.81
CA PHE A 2 -1.85 2.03 5.44
C PHE A 2 -2.91 2.81 6.24
N ARG A 3 -3.69 2.18 7.13
CA ARG A 3 -4.85 2.81 7.83
C ARG A 3 -5.84 3.54 6.89
N VAL A 4 -5.89 3.17 5.61
CA VAL A 4 -6.82 3.75 4.62
C VAL A 4 -8.00 2.81 4.35
N HIS A 5 -9.09 3.37 3.85
CA HIS A 5 -10.25 2.61 3.42
C HIS A 5 -9.93 1.73 2.19
N PRO A 6 -10.45 0.49 2.07
CA PRO A 6 -10.19 -0.40 0.93
C PRO A 6 -10.50 0.19 -0.45
N LYS A 7 -11.51 1.07 -0.53
CA LYS A 7 -11.86 1.80 -1.77
C LYS A 7 -10.73 2.73 -2.22
N THR A 8 -9.95 3.28 -1.30
CA THR A 8 -8.76 4.09 -1.60
C THR A 8 -7.67 3.22 -2.24
N VAL A 9 -7.41 2.05 -1.67
CA VAL A 9 -6.45 1.08 -2.26
C VAL A 9 -6.91 0.64 -3.65
N SER A 10 -8.23 0.44 -3.84
CA SER A 10 -8.79 0.10 -5.16
C SER A 10 -8.59 1.21 -6.19
N ARG A 11 -8.66 2.49 -5.78
CA ARG A 11 -8.39 3.62 -6.65
C ARG A 11 -6.93 3.70 -7.07
N TRP A 12 -5.98 3.33 -6.21
CA TRP A 12 -4.57 3.26 -6.56
C TRP A 12 -4.30 2.28 -7.69
N VAL A 13 -5.07 1.18 -7.76
CA VAL A 13 -4.99 0.27 -8.92
C VAL A 13 -5.51 0.94 -10.17
N SER A 14 -6.69 1.57 -10.12
CA SER A 14 -7.25 2.26 -11.29
C SER A 14 -6.36 3.41 -11.78
N SER A 15 -5.60 4.05 -10.89
CA SER A 15 -4.65 5.12 -11.23
C SER A 15 -3.26 4.61 -11.60
N GLY A 16 -3.03 3.29 -11.65
CA GLY A 16 -1.74 2.70 -12.00
C GLY A 16 -0.65 2.79 -10.92
N LYS A 17 -0.99 3.19 -9.68
CA LYS A 17 -0.04 3.29 -8.56
C LYS A 17 0.25 1.95 -7.89
N LEU A 18 -0.64 0.96 -8.05
CA LEU A 18 -0.50 -0.36 -7.43
C LEU A 18 -1.01 -1.45 -8.37
N SER A 19 -0.28 -2.55 -8.49
CA SER A 19 -0.71 -3.72 -9.25
C SER A 19 -1.66 -4.59 -8.43
N ALA A 20 -2.69 -5.16 -9.07
CA ALA A 20 -3.60 -6.10 -8.41
C ALA A 20 -3.96 -7.29 -9.29
N VAL A 21 -4.02 -8.47 -8.66
CA VAL A 21 -4.56 -9.70 -9.25
C VAL A 21 -5.87 -10.07 -8.58
N ARG A 22 -6.77 -10.71 -9.32
CA ARG A 22 -8.04 -11.21 -8.77
C ARG A 22 -7.93 -12.68 -8.41
N THR A 23 -8.51 -13.06 -7.27
CA THR A 23 -8.73 -14.47 -6.92
C THR A 23 -9.93 -15.03 -7.69
N LEU A 24 -10.12 -16.35 -7.64
CA LEU A 24 -11.30 -17.03 -8.19
C LEU A 24 -12.62 -16.49 -7.61
N GLY A 25 -12.62 -16.05 -6.34
CA GLY A 25 -13.77 -15.41 -5.68
C GLY A 25 -13.92 -13.91 -5.94
N GLY A 26 -13.08 -13.32 -6.80
CA GLY A 26 -13.19 -11.90 -7.21
C GLY A 26 -12.52 -10.87 -6.29
N HIS A 27 -11.93 -11.29 -5.16
CA HIS A 27 -11.17 -10.40 -4.28
C HIS A 27 -9.83 -10.02 -4.90
N ARG A 28 -9.35 -8.80 -4.62
CA ARG A 28 -8.05 -8.33 -5.09
C ARG A 28 -6.93 -8.75 -4.12
N ARG A 29 -5.79 -9.16 -4.67
CA ARG A 29 -4.52 -9.29 -3.96
C ARG A 29 -3.48 -8.38 -4.56
N TYR A 30 -2.59 -7.88 -3.70
CA TYR A 30 -1.58 -6.88 -4.03
C TYR A 30 -0.20 -7.46 -3.79
N ARG A 31 0.80 -6.99 -4.55
CA ARG A 31 2.19 -7.38 -4.32
C ARG A 31 2.69 -6.72 -3.03
N ALA A 32 3.22 -7.51 -2.11
CA ALA A 32 3.73 -7.01 -0.84
C ALA A 32 4.81 -5.94 -1.03
N SER A 33 5.72 -6.12 -1.99
CA SER A 33 6.79 -5.16 -2.30
C SER A 33 6.26 -3.77 -2.68
N GLU A 34 5.25 -3.68 -3.55
CA GLU A 34 4.65 -2.39 -3.94
C GLU A 34 3.89 -1.74 -2.77
N VAL A 35 3.22 -2.54 -1.93
CA VAL A 35 2.56 -2.07 -0.70
C VAL A 35 3.59 -1.50 0.27
N TYR A 36 4.74 -2.15 0.46
CA TYR A 36 5.79 -1.64 1.34
C TYR A 36 6.48 -0.39 0.76
N ALA A 37 6.76 -0.36 -0.54
CA ALA A 37 7.33 0.81 -1.20
C ALA A 37 6.42 2.04 -1.06
N LEU A 38 5.11 1.87 -1.25
CA LEU A 38 4.13 2.95 -1.05
C LEU A 38 4.03 3.38 0.43
N LEU A 39 4.22 2.47 1.40
CA LEU A 39 4.26 2.83 2.82
C LEU A 39 5.47 3.72 3.14
N ASP A 40 6.62 3.38 2.55
CA ASP A 40 7.87 4.14 2.68
C ASP A 40 7.74 5.53 2.04
N GLU A 41 7.27 5.61 0.78
CA GLU A 41 7.03 6.87 0.06
C GLU A 41 6.04 7.78 0.81
N SER A 42 5.00 7.20 1.42
CA SER A 42 4.00 7.97 2.17
C SER A 42 4.48 8.51 3.51
N GLY A 43 5.71 8.18 3.94
CA GLY A 43 6.25 8.56 5.26
C GLY A 43 5.57 7.85 6.44
N ILE A 44 4.65 6.92 6.17
CA ILE A 44 3.94 6.13 7.19
C ILE A 44 4.82 4.95 7.67
N GLY A 45 5.85 4.60 6.91
CA GLY A 45 6.80 3.51 7.20
C GLY A 45 8.14 3.92 7.81
N ALA A 46 8.43 5.22 7.96
CA ALA A 46 9.70 5.67 8.55
C ALA A 46 9.81 5.20 10.01
N PRO A 47 10.98 4.67 10.46
CA PRO A 47 11.18 4.36 11.86
C PRO A 47 11.08 5.66 12.66
N VAL A 48 10.10 5.72 13.57
CA VAL A 48 9.84 6.83 14.49
C VAL A 48 10.97 7.10 15.50
N ASP A 49 12.11 6.40 15.39
CA ASP A 49 13.23 6.49 16.33
C ASP A 49 14.42 7.35 15.85
N THR A 50 14.31 8.11 14.75
CA THR A 50 15.34 9.13 14.45
C THR A 50 15.06 10.42 15.21
N ILE A 51 15.06 10.33 16.55
CA ILE A 51 15.42 11.48 17.39
C ILE A 51 16.90 11.25 17.74
N ALA A 52 17.78 11.77 16.87
CA ALA A 52 19.19 11.92 17.22
C ALA A 52 19.31 12.95 18.38
N PRO A 53 20.26 12.77 19.30
CA PRO A 53 20.42 13.60 20.50
C PRO A 53 20.71 15.08 20.19
#